data_AF-A0A5N5VA55-F1
#
_entry.id   AF-A0A5N5VA55-F1
#
_cell.length_a   1.000
_cell.length_b   1.000
_cell.length_c   1.000
_cell.angle_alpha   90.00
_cell.angle_beta   90.00
_cell.angle_gamma   90.00
#
_symmetry.space_group_name_H-M   'P 1'
#
loop_
_entity.id
_entity.type
_entity.pdbx_description
1 polymer ?
#
loop_
_entity_poly.entity_id
_entity_poly.type
_entity_poly.pdbx_seq_one_letter_code
_entity_poly.pdbx_strand_id
1 'polypeptide(L)'
;MTPELEAQLVELGWIDLDGQLFRQDLPVSTGGTQTVLFGRHGADLALLAPIGDAVVDYSEARYDIDIAADIVVLVHRFAGTPTLKEIAAEAHDLAEYASGRADPHESPTTVVPAPPPEEAPTQMAPVVDEPTQLAPAAEPYGAPTMAGPVIEYAYSDEQPVIEFGYEEPQPEPEPEESSSRSPVLIAAVIAVAAVVLAAVVFVLTRDGSDSAAPVTIGEVGPCDVAPLMTPEKLTYSDRGLTVTTHIIPGCDSGDLLVNHGYRINVVDDTGKDVASGVFDLTGTPIAVGRSGATVDFTFPPGSFLRTADTINGAVRIIPHRDSYDGKPDSDTVSATAVTAAEPGIPETGDLEAAAATALTDIAAADRQILDDTLLDVWQPQLSSKRPGEVAEGITWTNADVLREHLQLRGRHPNARLVWSGDWPVYSDPTWWVTVAGVPFDSADGALGWCADQQYDAEHCLAKMLSQTRGSDGTAVPQGR
;
A
#
# COMPACT_ATOMS: atom_id res chain seq x y z
N MET A 1 6.74 -7.81 37.15
CA MET A 1 5.58 -6.95 37.50
C MET A 1 4.62 -7.69 38.44
N THR A 2 3.79 -6.99 39.23
CA THR A 2 2.74 -7.62 40.06
C THR A 2 1.41 -7.69 39.30
N PRO A 3 0.54 -8.70 39.54
CA PRO A 3 -0.79 -8.78 38.92
C PRO A 3 -1.69 -7.57 39.21
N GLU A 4 -1.47 -6.92 40.35
CA GLU A 4 -2.17 -5.69 40.73
C GLU A 4 -1.80 -4.51 39.81
N LEU A 5 -0.51 -4.37 39.46
CA LEU A 5 -0.06 -3.34 38.54
C LEU A 5 -0.55 -3.60 37.10
N GLU A 6 -0.64 -4.87 36.69
CA GLU A 6 -1.20 -5.27 35.39
C GLU A 6 -2.66 -4.84 35.25
N ALA A 7 -3.49 -5.13 36.25
CA ALA A 7 -4.90 -4.74 36.25
C ALA A 7 -5.06 -3.20 36.20
N GLN A 8 -4.21 -2.48 36.92
CA GLN A 8 -4.22 -1.02 36.94
C GLN A 8 -3.78 -0.38 35.61
N LEU A 9 -2.82 -0.99 34.90
CA LEU A 9 -2.43 -0.54 33.56
C LEU A 9 -3.58 -0.68 32.57
N VAL A 10 -4.29 -1.82 32.59
CA VAL A 10 -5.46 -2.03 31.73
C VAL A 10 -6.58 -1.02 32.05
N GLU A 11 -6.82 -0.71 33.32
CA GLU A 11 -7.81 0.30 33.72
C GLU A 11 -7.45 1.71 33.22
N LEU A 12 -6.15 2.04 33.13
CA LEU A 12 -5.67 3.30 32.55
C LEU A 12 -5.60 3.30 31.01
N GLY A 13 -6.10 2.25 30.34
CA GLY A 13 -6.19 2.17 28.89
C GLY A 13 -4.95 1.60 28.20
N TRP A 14 -4.08 0.88 28.93
CA TRP A 14 -3.02 0.09 28.31
C TRP A 14 -3.57 -1.24 27.77
N ILE A 15 -3.18 -1.59 26.55
CA ILE A 15 -3.58 -2.82 25.85
C ILE A 15 -2.49 -3.88 26.08
N ASP A 16 -2.85 -5.03 26.64
CA ASP A 16 -1.96 -6.20 26.71
C ASP A 16 -1.92 -6.89 25.33
N LEU A 17 -0.74 -6.93 24.69
CA LEU A 17 -0.61 -7.40 23.30
C LEU A 17 -0.41 -8.91 23.19
N ASP A 18 0.25 -9.52 24.17
CA ASP A 18 0.69 -10.93 24.10
C ASP A 18 1.05 -11.53 25.47
N GLY A 19 0.69 -10.85 26.56
CA GLY A 19 1.08 -11.24 27.91
C GLY A 19 2.56 -10.97 28.21
N GLN A 20 3.28 -10.24 27.37
CA GLN A 20 4.67 -9.82 27.58
C GLN A 20 4.81 -8.29 27.55
N LEU A 21 4.01 -7.61 26.73
CA LEU A 21 4.06 -6.16 26.51
C LEU A 21 2.70 -5.49 26.72
N PHE A 22 2.73 -4.29 27.30
CA PHE A 22 1.59 -3.38 27.32
C PHE A 22 1.82 -2.25 26.33
N ARG A 23 0.78 -1.83 25.62
CA ARG A 23 0.80 -0.71 24.68
C ARG A 23 -0.15 0.39 25.12
N GLN A 24 0.26 1.64 24.99
CA GLN A 24 -0.64 2.78 25.08
C GLN A 24 -0.28 3.83 24.03
N ASP A 25 -1.30 4.37 23.37
CA ASP A 25 -1.15 5.48 22.43
C ASP A 25 -1.44 6.79 23.17
N LEU A 26 -0.44 7.67 23.24
CA LEU A 26 -0.50 8.92 24.00
C LEU A 26 -0.53 10.13 23.07
N PRO A 27 -1.47 11.08 23.27
CA PRO A 27 -1.44 12.34 22.53
C PRO A 27 -0.21 13.15 22.93
N VAL A 28 0.38 13.85 21.96
CA VAL A 28 1.54 14.73 22.17
C VAL A 28 1.20 16.18 21.84
N SER A 29 1.90 17.12 22.50
CA SER A 29 1.59 18.56 22.49
C SER A 29 1.75 19.22 21.12
N THR A 30 2.59 18.68 20.25
CA THR A 30 2.81 19.08 18.85
C THR A 30 1.69 18.62 17.90
N GLY A 31 0.75 17.81 18.39
CA GLY A 31 -0.31 17.18 17.60
C GLY A 31 0.02 15.74 17.19
N GLY A 32 -0.99 14.88 17.16
CA GLY A 32 -0.84 13.44 16.87
C GLY A 32 -0.72 12.57 18.13
N THR A 33 -0.39 11.28 17.93
CA THR A 33 -0.26 10.29 19.00
C THR A 33 1.03 9.49 18.85
N GLN A 34 1.67 9.17 19.97
CA GLN A 34 2.86 8.33 20.04
C GLN A 34 2.54 7.01 20.74
N THR A 35 3.01 5.90 20.19
CA THR A 35 2.82 4.58 20.79
C THR A 35 3.97 4.27 21.76
N VAL A 36 3.62 4.06 23.03
CA VAL A 36 4.54 3.64 24.09
C VAL A 36 4.28 2.19 24.46
N LEU A 37 5.36 1.43 24.60
CA LEU A 37 5.38 0.04 25.01
C LEU A 37 5.98 -0.08 26.42
N PHE A 38 5.42 -0.96 27.24
CA PHE A 38 5.93 -1.27 28.57
C PHE A 38 6.14 -2.77 28.77
N GLY A 39 7.37 -3.15 29.10
CA GLY A 39 7.78 -4.55 29.23
C GLY A 39 7.51 -5.17 30.61
N ARG A 40 6.79 -6.31 30.63
CA ARG A 40 6.39 -7.04 31.85
C ARG A 40 7.60 -7.59 32.65
N HIS A 41 8.71 -7.89 31.97
CA HIS A 41 9.89 -8.57 32.54
C HIS A 41 11.13 -7.68 32.73
N GLY A 42 11.21 -6.52 32.07
CA GLY A 42 12.33 -5.58 32.16
C GLY A 42 12.06 -4.33 33.00
N ALA A 43 10.79 -3.98 33.23
CA ALA A 43 10.41 -2.64 33.70
C ALA A 43 11.04 -1.54 32.83
N ASP A 44 10.96 -1.74 31.51
CA ASP A 44 11.45 -0.79 30.51
C ASP A 44 10.24 -0.19 29.80
N LEU A 45 10.23 1.14 29.66
CA LEU A 45 9.36 1.85 28.73
C LEU A 45 10.14 2.04 27.43
N ALA A 46 9.55 1.66 26.32
CA ALA A 46 10.13 1.86 25.00
C ALA A 46 9.13 2.60 24.12
N LEU A 47 9.60 3.57 23.36
CA LEU A 47 8.82 4.24 22.34
C LEU A 47 9.48 3.97 20.98
N LEU A 48 8.65 3.55 20.03
CA LEU A 48 9.00 3.46 18.62
C LEU A 48 9.04 4.89 18.08
N ALA A 49 10.23 5.50 18.09
CA ALA A 49 10.39 6.82 17.49
C ALA A 49 10.50 6.62 15.98
N PRO A 50 9.72 7.33 15.15
CA PRO A 50 10.02 7.40 13.73
C PRO A 50 11.34 8.16 13.61
N ILE A 51 12.46 7.45 13.44
CA ILE A 51 13.65 8.16 12.99
C ILE A 51 13.41 8.50 11.53
N GLY A 52 13.05 9.75 11.26
CA GLY A 52 13.24 10.32 9.93
C GLY A 52 14.72 10.32 9.57
N ASP A 53 15.06 10.59 8.31
CA ASP A 53 16.40 10.51 7.70
C ASP A 53 17.53 11.33 8.37
N ALA A 54 17.28 11.99 9.49
CA ALA A 54 18.32 12.62 10.30
C ALA A 54 18.76 11.67 11.41
N VAL A 55 19.96 11.10 11.26
CA VAL A 55 20.78 10.69 12.40
C VAL A 55 21.11 11.96 13.19
N VAL A 56 20.18 12.41 14.04
CA VAL A 56 20.48 13.40 15.07
C VAL A 56 21.46 12.71 16.01
N ASP A 57 22.56 13.38 16.33
CA ASP A 57 23.52 12.90 17.31
C ASP A 57 22.82 12.80 18.69
N TYR A 58 22.33 11.61 19.02
CA TYR A 58 21.69 11.31 20.30
C TYR A 58 22.71 10.95 21.39
N SER A 59 24.00 11.24 21.20
CA SER A 59 25.03 10.98 22.23
C SER A 59 24.78 11.70 23.56
N GLU A 60 23.90 12.71 23.58
CA GLU A 60 23.44 13.43 24.77
C GLU A 60 21.92 13.27 25.06
N ALA A 61 21.28 12.20 24.60
CA ALA A 61 19.84 11.97 24.81
C ALA A 61 19.47 11.75 26.29
N ARG A 62 18.27 12.20 26.69
CA ARG A 62 17.71 11.97 28.05
C ARG A 62 17.35 10.50 28.28
N TYR A 63 17.08 9.77 27.19
CA TYR A 63 16.69 8.37 27.18
C TYR A 63 17.74 7.52 26.49
N ASP A 64 17.89 6.27 26.92
CA ASP A 64 18.78 5.31 26.27
C ASP A 64 18.26 5.04 24.85
N ILE A 65 19.18 4.73 23.94
CA ILE A 65 18.83 4.25 22.61
C ILE A 65 19.18 2.78 22.51
N ASP A 66 18.24 2.01 22.01
CA ASP A 66 18.44 0.60 21.68
C ASP A 66 18.04 0.32 20.22
N ILE A 67 18.58 -0.75 19.65
CA ILE A 67 18.25 -1.22 18.31
C ILE A 67 17.54 -2.56 18.45
N ALA A 68 16.24 -2.57 18.17
CA ALA A 68 15.40 -3.75 18.21
C ALA A 68 14.86 -4.04 16.81
N ALA A 69 15.26 -5.18 16.23
CA ALA A 69 14.81 -5.62 14.91
C ALA A 69 14.98 -4.54 13.82
N ASP A 70 16.16 -3.92 13.76
CA ASP A 70 16.54 -2.85 12.83
C ASP A 70 15.74 -1.54 12.97
N ILE A 71 14.95 -1.41 14.05
CA ILE A 71 14.27 -0.18 14.45
C ILE A 71 15.01 0.40 15.66
N VAL A 72 15.30 1.69 15.62
CA VAL A 72 15.85 2.38 16.79
C VAL A 72 14.71 2.81 17.69
N VAL A 73 14.85 2.53 18.97
CA VAL A 73 13.85 2.83 19.98
C VAL A 73 14.46 3.69 21.07
N LEU A 74 13.68 4.66 21.57
CA LEU A 74 14.02 5.37 22.79
C LEU A 74 13.52 4.55 23.97
N VAL A 75 14.42 4.27 24.91
CA VAL A 75 14.16 3.40 26.06
C VAL A 75 14.41 4.14 27.36
N HIS A 76 13.44 4.05 28.27
CA HIS A 76 13.61 4.39 29.67
C HIS A 76 13.63 3.12 30.51
N ARG A 77 14.71 2.91 31.24
CA ARG A 77 14.87 1.76 32.15
C ARG A 77 14.62 2.21 33.59
N PHE A 78 13.61 1.64 34.25
CA PHE A 78 13.32 1.98 35.64
C PHE A 78 14.35 1.35 36.59
N ALA A 79 14.79 2.12 37.59
CA ALA A 79 15.62 1.61 38.67
C ALA A 79 14.75 0.84 39.69
N GLY A 80 14.37 -0.39 39.36
CA GLY A 80 13.57 -1.28 40.23
C GLY A 80 12.14 -1.47 39.73
N THR A 81 11.18 -1.72 40.63
CA THR A 81 9.77 -1.91 40.26
C THR A 81 9.03 -0.57 40.30
N PRO A 82 8.68 0.03 39.16
CA PRO A 82 8.01 1.32 39.11
C PRO A 82 6.56 1.22 39.58
N THR A 83 6.04 2.31 40.11
CA THR A 83 4.61 2.49 40.40
C THR A 83 3.85 2.90 39.13
N LEU A 84 2.54 2.69 39.12
CA LEU A 84 1.66 3.11 38.01
C LEU A 84 1.82 4.60 37.66
N LYS A 85 1.97 5.44 38.68
CA LYS A 85 2.15 6.88 38.52
C LYS A 85 3.47 7.23 37.84
N GLU A 86 4.54 6.51 38.17
CA GLU A 86 5.86 6.68 37.54
C GLU A 86 5.83 6.19 36.07
N ILE A 87 5.15 5.07 35.80
CA ILE A 87 4.97 4.56 34.43
C ILE A 87 4.20 5.59 33.57
N ALA A 88 3.06 6.08 34.05
CA ALA A 88 2.25 7.02 33.29
C ALA A 88 2.97 8.37 33.05
N ALA A 89 3.69 8.87 34.06
CA ALA A 89 4.44 10.11 33.93
C ALA A 89 5.60 9.98 32.94
N GLU A 90 6.42 8.92 33.04
CA GLU A 90 7.56 8.73 32.14
C GLU A 90 7.11 8.33 30.72
N ALA A 91 5.98 7.63 30.56
CA ALA A 91 5.44 7.34 29.23
C ALA A 91 5.03 8.62 28.49
N HIS A 92 4.42 9.58 29.20
CA HIS A 92 4.06 10.88 28.64
C HIS A 92 5.31 11.75 28.35
N ASP A 93 6.26 11.82 29.29
CA ASP A 93 7.53 12.54 29.09
C ASP A 93 8.33 11.96 27.90
N LEU A 94 8.36 10.64 27.74
CA LEU A 94 9.02 9.95 26.64
C LEU A 94 8.35 10.26 25.28
N ALA A 95 7.02 10.26 25.24
CA ALA A 95 6.23 10.61 24.07
C ALA A 95 6.45 12.07 23.63
N GLU A 96 6.39 13.01 24.57
CA GLU A 96 6.64 14.43 24.32
C GLU A 96 8.09 14.68 23.89
N TYR A 97 9.07 14.03 24.54
CA TYR A 97 10.47 14.15 24.18
C TYR A 97 10.76 13.68 22.76
N ALA A 98 10.21 12.53 22.37
CA ALA A 98 10.37 11.99 21.02
C ALA A 98 9.74 12.92 19.97
N SER A 99 8.56 13.46 20.27
CA SER A 99 7.88 14.37 19.35
C SER A 99 8.61 15.71 19.18
N GLY A 100 9.12 16.30 20.26
CA GLY A 100 9.88 17.55 20.19
C GLY A 100 11.24 17.45 19.50
N ARG A 101 11.75 16.23 19.24
CA ARG A 101 13.00 15.99 18.49
C ARG A 101 12.80 15.66 17.01
N ALA A 102 11.57 15.36 16.59
CA ALA A 102 11.23 15.03 15.21
C ALA A 102 11.08 16.27 14.30
N ASP A 103 11.21 17.48 14.84
CA ASP A 103 11.01 18.74 14.12
C ASP A 103 12.35 19.46 13.87
N PRO A 104 12.86 19.55 12.63
CA PRO A 104 14.07 20.28 12.33
C PRO A 104 13.81 21.78 12.06
N HIS A 105 12.84 22.43 12.69
CA HIS A 105 12.69 23.89 12.58
C HIS A 105 12.10 24.57 13.83
N GLU A 106 12.77 24.48 14.98
CA GLU A 106 12.61 25.53 15.99
C GLU A 106 13.91 25.78 16.77
N SER A 107 14.72 26.71 16.26
CA SER A 107 15.65 27.44 17.14
C SER A 107 14.82 28.37 18.03
N PRO A 108 15.11 28.47 19.34
CA PRO A 108 14.30 29.31 20.23
C PRO A 108 14.39 30.78 19.80
N THR A 109 13.22 31.39 19.68
CA THR A 109 13.00 32.76 19.23
C THR A 109 13.89 33.75 19.99
N THR A 110 14.92 34.29 19.33
CA THR A 110 15.54 35.54 19.76
C THR A 110 14.85 36.67 19.00
N VAL A 111 14.02 37.43 19.70
CA VAL A 111 13.31 38.61 19.17
C VAL A 111 14.34 39.66 18.72
N VAL A 112 14.50 39.85 17.41
CA VAL A 112 15.17 41.02 16.83
C VAL A 112 14.08 41.86 16.13
N PRO A 113 13.92 43.16 16.49
CA PRO A 113 12.86 43.98 15.90
C PRO A 113 13.19 44.34 14.44
N ALA A 114 12.14 44.35 13.61
CA ALA A 114 12.21 44.56 12.17
C ALA A 114 12.81 45.94 11.77
N PRO A 115 13.61 46.02 10.69
CA PRO A 115 14.02 47.29 10.10
C PRO A 115 12.90 47.87 9.20
N PRO A 116 12.86 49.20 9.01
CA PRO A 116 11.82 49.88 8.22
C PRO A 116 12.05 49.74 6.70
N PRO A 117 11.02 50.00 5.86
CA PRO A 117 11.07 49.70 4.43
C PRO A 117 11.53 50.90 3.59
N GLU A 118 12.41 50.64 2.61
CA GLU A 118 12.84 51.52 1.51
C GLU A 118 13.56 50.61 0.49
N GLU A 119 13.52 50.70 -0.84
CA GLU A 119 12.85 51.51 -1.87
C GLU A 119 13.00 50.72 -3.22
N ALA A 120 12.31 51.12 -4.29
CA ALA A 120 12.21 50.41 -5.59
C ALA A 120 13.56 50.25 -6.37
N PRO A 121 13.66 49.29 -7.33
CA PRO A 121 14.95 48.83 -7.86
C PRO A 121 15.57 49.78 -8.89
N THR A 122 16.87 50.07 -8.74
CA THR A 122 17.68 50.77 -9.76
C THR A 122 18.65 49.81 -10.45
N GLN A 123 18.92 50.11 -11.72
CA GLN A 123 19.54 49.33 -12.79
C GLN A 123 20.89 48.65 -12.51
N MET A 124 21.09 47.54 -13.23
CA MET A 124 22.33 46.78 -13.41
C MET A 124 23.50 47.62 -13.97
N ALA A 125 24.69 47.39 -13.43
CA ALA A 125 26.00 47.54 -14.09
C ALA A 125 27.03 46.61 -13.40
N PRO A 126 28.14 46.23 -14.08
CA PRO A 126 28.68 44.87 -14.05
C PRO A 126 29.67 44.62 -12.90
N VAL A 127 29.69 43.37 -12.39
CA VAL A 127 30.71 42.90 -11.45
C VAL A 127 31.92 42.38 -12.22
N VAL A 128 33.09 42.87 -11.81
CA VAL A 128 34.43 42.53 -12.27
C VAL A 128 34.93 41.30 -11.50
N ASP A 129 35.56 40.36 -12.21
CA ASP A 129 36.22 39.16 -11.66
C ASP A 129 37.35 39.49 -10.68
N GLU A 130 37.38 38.81 -9.52
CA GLU A 130 38.60 38.50 -8.76
C GLU A 130 38.50 37.11 -8.10
N PRO A 131 39.63 36.39 -7.92
CA PRO A 131 39.66 34.93 -7.91
C PRO A 131 39.43 34.31 -6.52
N THR A 132 38.66 33.23 -6.49
CA THR A 132 38.47 32.40 -5.29
C THR A 132 39.68 31.52 -5.03
N GLN A 133 40.27 31.64 -3.83
CA GLN A 133 41.29 30.72 -3.31
C GLN A 133 40.68 29.36 -3.00
N LEU A 134 41.30 28.28 -3.50
CA LEU A 134 40.97 26.90 -3.15
C LEU A 134 41.35 26.58 -1.70
N ALA A 135 40.42 25.97 -0.97
CA ALA A 135 40.71 25.17 0.22
C ALA A 135 40.90 23.68 -0.17
N PRO A 136 41.77 22.93 0.52
CA PRO A 136 42.25 21.62 0.07
C PRO A 136 41.26 20.46 0.33
N ALA A 137 41.40 19.42 -0.49
CA ALA A 137 40.66 18.16 -0.44
C ALA A 137 40.94 17.38 0.86
N ALA A 138 39.88 16.87 1.49
CA ALA A 138 39.96 15.85 2.53
C ALA A 138 39.89 14.44 1.90
N GLU A 139 40.68 13.53 2.45
CA GLU A 139 41.05 12.22 1.92
C GLU A 139 39.93 11.16 1.93
N PRO A 140 40.03 10.11 1.08
CA PRO A 140 39.05 9.02 1.02
C PRO A 140 39.23 8.04 2.18
N TYR A 141 38.15 7.80 2.94
CA TYR A 141 38.09 6.70 3.92
C TYR A 141 37.95 5.34 3.20
N GLY A 142 38.79 4.40 3.64
CA GLY A 142 39.14 3.17 2.93
C GLY A 142 38.11 2.05 2.94
N ALA A 143 38.27 1.17 1.95
CA ALA A 143 37.54 -0.08 1.77
C ALA A 143 37.83 -1.09 2.89
N PRO A 144 36.86 -1.91 3.33
CA PRO A 144 37.13 -3.06 4.18
C PRO A 144 37.78 -4.20 3.40
N THR A 145 38.92 -4.64 3.90
CA THR A 145 39.70 -5.81 3.45
C THR A 145 38.93 -7.11 3.69
N MET A 146 38.55 -7.82 2.61
CA MET A 146 38.12 -9.22 2.67
C MET A 146 39.33 -10.12 2.40
N ALA A 147 39.91 -10.68 3.45
CA ALA A 147 40.89 -11.76 3.34
C ALA A 147 40.15 -13.11 3.43
N GLY A 148 39.87 -13.71 2.28
CA GLY A 148 39.45 -15.12 2.14
C GLY A 148 40.44 -15.86 1.23
N PRO A 149 40.68 -17.16 1.43
CA PRO A 149 41.73 -17.89 0.73
C PRO A 149 41.44 -17.99 -0.77
N VAL A 150 42.46 -17.73 -1.58
CA VAL A 150 42.49 -18.00 -3.02
C VAL A 150 42.43 -19.51 -3.21
N ILE A 151 41.34 -20.02 -3.77
CA ILE A 151 41.32 -21.37 -4.35
C ILE A 151 41.74 -21.22 -5.81
N GLU A 152 42.98 -21.62 -6.08
CA GLU A 152 43.55 -21.71 -7.42
C GLU A 152 42.98 -22.97 -8.10
N TYR A 153 41.93 -22.80 -8.91
CA TYR A 153 41.47 -23.87 -9.79
C TYR A 153 42.31 -23.85 -11.06
N ALA A 154 43.22 -24.82 -11.17
CA ALA A 154 43.94 -25.11 -12.40
C ALA A 154 42.93 -25.50 -13.50
N TYR A 155 42.97 -24.76 -14.61
CA TYR A 155 42.25 -25.09 -15.84
C TYR A 155 42.87 -26.35 -16.44
N SER A 156 42.09 -27.43 -16.55
CA SER A 156 42.49 -28.65 -17.27
C SER A 156 41.82 -28.64 -18.64
N ASP A 157 42.63 -28.55 -19.70
CA ASP A 157 42.24 -28.68 -21.11
C ASP A 157 41.93 -30.14 -21.46
N GLU A 158 40.82 -30.70 -20.98
CA GLU A 158 40.25 -31.93 -21.54
C GLU A 158 38.71 -31.86 -21.46
N GLN A 159 38.07 -31.53 -22.58
CA GLN A 159 36.61 -31.68 -22.72
C GLN A 159 36.25 -33.16 -22.92
N PRO A 160 35.29 -33.72 -22.17
CA PRO A 160 34.61 -34.92 -22.61
C PRO A 160 33.57 -34.54 -23.68
N VAL A 161 33.77 -35.07 -24.89
CA VAL A 161 32.74 -35.10 -25.93
C VAL A 161 31.57 -35.94 -25.41
N ILE A 162 30.44 -35.31 -25.11
CA ILE A 162 29.18 -36.04 -24.88
C ILE A 162 28.56 -36.30 -26.25
N GLU A 163 28.66 -37.55 -26.68
CA GLU A 163 28.00 -38.09 -27.86
C GLU A 163 26.50 -38.21 -27.55
N PHE A 164 25.68 -37.34 -28.14
CA PHE A 164 24.22 -37.43 -28.03
C PHE A 164 23.73 -38.63 -28.86
N GLY A 165 23.54 -39.77 -28.18
CA GLY A 165 22.74 -40.87 -28.69
C GLY A 165 21.27 -40.45 -28.74
N TYR A 166 20.69 -40.47 -29.94
CA TYR A 166 19.26 -40.31 -30.17
C TYR A 166 18.59 -41.63 -29.78
N GLU A 167 17.90 -41.64 -28.63
CA GLU A 167 17.01 -42.75 -28.27
C GLU A 167 15.65 -42.51 -28.92
N GLU A 168 15.22 -43.46 -29.75
CA GLU A 168 13.97 -43.43 -30.51
C GLU A 168 12.76 -43.52 -29.56
N PRO A 169 11.65 -42.78 -29.79
CA PRO A 169 10.55 -42.71 -28.83
C PRO A 169 9.85 -44.07 -28.72
N GLN A 170 9.76 -44.62 -27.51
CA GLN A 170 8.94 -45.81 -27.23
C GLN A 170 7.44 -45.46 -27.32
N PRO A 171 6.60 -46.33 -27.92
CA PRO A 171 5.17 -46.08 -28.02
C PRO A 171 4.47 -46.22 -26.66
N GLU A 172 3.53 -45.31 -26.39
CA GLU A 172 2.66 -45.32 -25.20
C GLU A 172 1.88 -46.65 -25.07
N PRO A 173 1.64 -47.15 -23.84
CA PRO A 173 0.81 -48.32 -23.64
C PRO A 173 -0.67 -47.98 -23.88
N GLU A 174 -1.34 -48.82 -24.68
CA GLU A 174 -2.77 -48.76 -24.95
C GLU A 174 -3.61 -48.95 -23.67
N PRO A 175 -4.80 -48.32 -23.56
CA PRO A 175 -5.66 -48.49 -22.40
C PRO A 175 -6.31 -49.88 -22.41
N GLU A 176 -6.15 -50.62 -21.32
CA GLU A 176 -6.79 -51.93 -21.12
C GLU A 176 -8.32 -51.81 -21.10
N GLU A 177 -8.97 -52.51 -22.04
CA GLU A 177 -10.41 -52.77 -22.06
C GLU A 177 -10.82 -53.63 -20.86
N SER A 178 -11.38 -53.00 -19.83
CA SER A 178 -12.13 -53.70 -18.78
C SER A 178 -13.59 -53.88 -19.19
N SER A 179 -13.89 -55.06 -19.74
CA SER A 179 -15.24 -55.56 -19.99
C SER A 179 -15.91 -55.98 -18.67
N SER A 180 -16.96 -55.26 -18.25
CA SER A 180 -18.06 -55.88 -17.49
C SER A 180 -19.36 -55.08 -17.64
N ARG A 181 -20.41 -55.81 -18.01
CA ARG A 181 -21.74 -55.36 -18.40
C ARG A 181 -22.64 -55.17 -17.18
N SER A 182 -23.31 -54.01 -17.04
CA SER A 182 -24.77 -53.92 -16.79
C SER A 182 -25.28 -52.47 -16.70
N PRO A 183 -26.57 -52.21 -17.02
CA PRO A 183 -27.03 -50.97 -17.62
C PRO A 183 -27.89 -50.15 -16.65
N VAL A 184 -27.35 -49.09 -16.05
CA VAL A 184 -28.15 -48.08 -15.34
C VAL A 184 -27.51 -46.70 -15.49
N LEU A 185 -27.34 -46.21 -16.73
CA LEU A 185 -26.86 -44.84 -16.98
C LEU A 185 -27.40 -44.30 -18.32
N ILE A 186 -28.71 -44.40 -18.53
CA ILE A 186 -29.45 -43.56 -19.50
C ILE A 186 -30.70 -43.05 -18.78
N ALA A 187 -30.47 -42.26 -17.73
CA ALA A 187 -31.50 -41.50 -17.01
C ALA A 187 -30.91 -40.23 -16.35
N ALA A 188 -29.60 -40.21 -16.08
CA ALA A 188 -28.94 -39.06 -15.48
C ALA A 188 -28.60 -37.92 -16.48
N VAL A 189 -28.39 -38.23 -17.77
CA VAL A 189 -28.04 -37.20 -18.77
C VAL A 189 -29.28 -36.39 -19.22
N ILE A 190 -30.48 -36.97 -19.16
CA ILE A 190 -31.72 -36.23 -19.46
C ILE A 190 -32.19 -35.40 -18.25
N ALA A 191 -31.87 -35.81 -17.01
CA ALA A 191 -32.14 -35.00 -15.82
C ALA A 191 -31.21 -33.78 -15.72
N VAL A 192 -29.93 -33.90 -16.09
CA VAL A 192 -29.02 -32.74 -16.13
C VAL A 192 -29.34 -31.82 -17.31
N ALA A 193 -29.74 -32.35 -18.47
CA ALA A 193 -30.20 -31.51 -19.57
C ALA A 193 -31.54 -30.81 -19.26
N ALA A 194 -32.46 -31.44 -18.50
CA ALA A 194 -33.70 -30.81 -18.07
C ALA A 194 -33.51 -29.82 -16.90
N VAL A 195 -32.53 -30.05 -16.02
CA VAL A 195 -32.15 -29.07 -14.97
C VAL A 195 -31.36 -27.91 -15.57
N VAL A 196 -30.54 -28.14 -16.60
CA VAL A 196 -29.87 -27.06 -17.34
C VAL A 196 -30.85 -26.34 -18.27
N LEU A 197 -31.85 -26.99 -18.86
CA LEU A 197 -32.92 -26.29 -19.60
C LEU A 197 -33.93 -25.59 -18.67
N ALA A 198 -34.20 -26.10 -17.46
CA ALA A 198 -34.98 -25.37 -16.46
C ALA A 198 -34.19 -24.22 -15.84
N ALA A 199 -32.87 -24.35 -15.68
CA ALA A 199 -31.99 -23.25 -15.26
C ALA A 199 -31.78 -22.22 -16.38
N VAL A 200 -31.69 -22.64 -17.65
CA VAL A 200 -31.59 -21.74 -18.80
C VAL A 200 -32.94 -21.08 -19.11
N VAL A 201 -34.08 -21.75 -18.88
CA VAL A 201 -35.40 -21.09 -18.94
C VAL A 201 -35.65 -20.21 -17.71
N PHE A 202 -35.16 -20.55 -16.52
CA PHE A 202 -35.23 -19.66 -15.34
C PHE A 202 -34.28 -18.44 -15.46
N VAL A 203 -33.19 -18.57 -16.23
CA VAL A 203 -32.28 -17.47 -16.58
C VAL A 203 -32.75 -16.69 -17.83
N LEU A 204 -33.62 -17.27 -18.68
CA LEU A 204 -34.20 -16.57 -19.84
C LEU A 204 -35.68 -16.18 -19.67
N THR A 205 -36.29 -16.37 -18.49
CA THR A 205 -37.58 -15.77 -18.10
C THR A 205 -37.51 -14.98 -16.80
N ARG A 206 -36.31 -14.56 -16.38
CA ARG A 206 -36.14 -13.39 -15.50
C ARG A 206 -35.79 -12.14 -16.31
N ASP A 207 -36.43 -11.96 -17.46
CA ASP A 207 -36.80 -10.62 -17.93
C ASP A 207 -37.97 -10.12 -17.08
N GLY A 208 -37.61 -9.90 -15.82
CA GLY A 208 -38.37 -9.25 -14.78
C GLY A 208 -37.37 -8.39 -14.02
N SER A 209 -36.66 -7.54 -14.76
CA SER A 209 -36.32 -6.23 -14.24
C SER A 209 -37.66 -5.57 -13.92
N ASP A 210 -38.22 -5.89 -12.75
CA ASP A 210 -38.89 -4.87 -11.97
C ASP A 210 -37.79 -3.83 -11.76
N SER A 211 -37.67 -2.91 -12.71
CA SER A 211 -36.97 -1.65 -12.48
C SER A 211 -37.76 -1.03 -11.35
N ALA A 212 -37.34 -1.31 -10.11
CA ALA A 212 -37.80 -0.55 -8.97
C ALA A 212 -37.63 0.90 -9.39
N ALA A 213 -38.73 1.65 -9.37
CA ALA A 213 -38.67 3.05 -9.71
C ALA A 213 -37.52 3.68 -8.90
N PRO A 214 -36.71 4.57 -9.50
CA PRO A 214 -35.63 5.22 -8.77
C PRO A 214 -36.22 5.85 -7.51
N VAL A 215 -35.70 5.43 -6.35
CA VAL A 215 -36.12 5.99 -5.07
C VAL A 215 -35.77 7.48 -5.10
N THR A 216 -36.79 8.34 -5.01
CA THR A 216 -36.56 9.77 -4.84
C THR A 216 -36.22 10.03 -3.39
N ILE A 217 -35.30 10.96 -3.14
CA ILE A 217 -34.82 11.17 -1.78
C ILE A 217 -35.90 11.73 -0.84
N GLY A 218 -36.97 12.34 -1.37
CA GLY A 218 -38.10 12.84 -0.59
C GLY A 218 -38.91 11.76 0.14
N GLU A 219 -38.67 10.47 -0.12
CA GLU A 219 -39.33 9.33 0.52
C GLU A 219 -38.68 8.90 1.84
N VAL A 220 -37.45 9.34 2.11
CA VAL A 220 -36.65 8.98 3.29
C VAL A 220 -36.05 10.22 3.96
N GLY A 221 -35.76 10.11 5.26
CA GLY A 221 -35.10 11.17 6.04
C GLY A 221 -33.74 10.72 6.56
N PRO A 222 -32.86 11.64 6.96
CA PRO A 222 -31.60 11.30 7.61
C PRO A 222 -31.83 10.47 8.87
N CYS A 223 -31.03 9.42 9.05
CA CYS A 223 -31.05 8.57 10.24
C CYS A 223 -29.84 8.87 11.14
N ASP A 224 -30.03 8.99 12.46
CA ASP A 224 -28.93 9.21 13.42
C ASP A 224 -28.15 7.92 13.73
N VAL A 225 -28.67 6.75 13.35
CA VAL A 225 -28.03 5.45 13.52
C VAL A 225 -27.25 5.10 12.25
N ALA A 226 -25.97 4.74 12.41
CA ALA A 226 -25.13 4.35 11.29
C ALA A 226 -25.73 3.15 10.53
N PRO A 227 -25.76 3.18 9.19
CA PRO A 227 -26.27 2.07 8.40
C PRO A 227 -25.31 0.87 8.49
N LEU A 228 -25.86 -0.33 8.36
CA LEU A 228 -25.06 -1.53 8.17
C LEU A 228 -24.69 -1.64 6.69
N MET A 229 -23.38 -1.70 6.40
CA MET A 229 -22.85 -1.83 5.05
C MET A 229 -22.20 -3.20 4.87
N THR A 230 -22.73 -3.99 3.93
CA THR A 230 -22.23 -5.33 3.62
C THR A 230 -21.64 -5.34 2.21
N PRO A 231 -20.33 -5.61 2.04
CA PRO A 231 -19.73 -5.75 0.73
C PRO A 231 -20.23 -7.03 0.05
N GLU A 232 -20.68 -6.92 -1.19
CA GLU A 232 -21.16 -8.04 -2.01
C GLU A 232 -20.13 -8.46 -3.06
N LYS A 233 -19.42 -7.50 -3.65
CA LYS A 233 -18.49 -7.73 -4.75
C LYS A 233 -17.38 -6.68 -4.80
N LEU A 234 -16.17 -7.12 -5.09
CA LEU A 234 -15.04 -6.25 -5.42
C LEU A 234 -14.73 -6.37 -6.92
N THR A 235 -14.53 -5.24 -7.59
CA THR A 235 -14.14 -5.18 -9.01
C THR A 235 -13.01 -4.18 -9.19
N TYR A 236 -11.94 -4.59 -9.85
CA TYR A 236 -10.82 -3.71 -10.22
C TYR A 236 -10.95 -3.30 -11.68
N SER A 237 -10.67 -2.03 -11.96
CA SER A 237 -10.64 -1.46 -13.30
C SER A 237 -9.62 -0.33 -13.40
N ASP A 238 -9.49 0.26 -14.58
CA ASP A 238 -8.75 1.52 -14.80
C ASP A 238 -9.30 2.70 -13.97
N ARG A 239 -10.58 2.65 -13.57
CA ARG A 239 -11.21 3.63 -12.66
C ARG A 239 -10.90 3.40 -11.18
N GLY A 240 -10.22 2.31 -10.82
CA GLY A 240 -9.89 1.93 -9.45
C GLY A 240 -10.69 0.73 -8.93
N LEU A 241 -10.75 0.61 -7.60
CA LEU A 241 -11.46 -0.46 -6.89
C LEU A 241 -12.93 -0.07 -6.67
N THR A 242 -13.86 -0.84 -7.22
CA THR A 242 -15.30 -0.71 -6.94
C THR A 242 -15.74 -1.76 -5.94
N VAL A 243 -16.40 -1.34 -4.86
CA VAL A 243 -17.02 -2.21 -3.86
C VAL A 243 -18.54 -2.07 -3.96
N THR A 244 -19.18 -3.07 -4.57
CA THR A 244 -20.65 -3.17 -4.59
C THR A 244 -21.12 -3.50 -3.17
N THR A 245 -21.97 -2.64 -2.62
CA THR A 245 -22.33 -2.67 -1.20
C THR A 245 -23.84 -2.69 -1.02
N HIS A 246 -24.33 -3.66 -0.25
CA HIS A 246 -25.70 -3.64 0.25
C HIS A 246 -25.77 -2.86 1.56
N ILE A 247 -26.62 -1.85 1.59
CA ILE A 247 -26.80 -0.92 2.70
C ILE A 247 -28.16 -1.19 3.34
N ILE A 248 -28.17 -1.47 4.64
CA ILE A 248 -29.38 -1.59 5.45
C ILE A 248 -29.46 -0.34 6.35
N PRO A 249 -30.58 0.40 6.34
CA PRO A 249 -30.69 1.62 7.11
C PRO A 249 -30.70 1.31 8.61
N GLY A 250 -30.12 2.19 9.43
CA GLY A 250 -30.17 2.07 10.89
C GLY A 250 -31.56 2.38 11.48
N CYS A 251 -32.43 3.06 10.73
CA CYS A 251 -33.75 3.50 11.17
C CYS A 251 -34.88 2.80 10.39
N ASP A 252 -35.99 2.52 11.07
CA ASP A 252 -37.18 1.87 10.48
C ASP A 252 -37.83 2.69 9.34
N SER A 253 -37.60 4.00 9.32
CA SER A 253 -38.08 4.91 8.28
C SER A 253 -37.22 4.93 7.02
N GLY A 254 -36.09 4.24 6.99
CA GLY A 254 -35.04 4.41 5.98
C GLY A 254 -33.97 5.40 6.42
N ASP A 255 -33.02 5.67 5.53
CA ASP A 255 -31.90 6.57 5.76
C ASP A 255 -31.62 7.40 4.49
N LEU A 256 -31.24 8.65 4.67
CA LEU A 256 -30.79 9.53 3.60
C LEU A 256 -29.32 9.86 3.87
N LEU A 257 -28.42 9.26 3.08
CA LEU A 257 -27.00 9.58 3.13
C LEU A 257 -26.75 10.81 2.28
N VAL A 258 -26.52 11.93 2.97
CA VAL A 258 -26.17 13.21 2.37
C VAL A 258 -25.13 13.88 3.26
N ASN A 259 -23.91 13.95 2.76
CA ASN A 259 -22.74 14.39 3.51
C ASN A 259 -21.59 14.70 2.53
N HIS A 260 -20.89 15.81 2.71
CA HIS A 260 -19.69 16.17 1.94
C HIS A 260 -18.45 15.32 2.31
N GLY A 261 -18.37 14.85 3.55
CA GLY A 261 -17.28 14.06 4.11
C GLY A 261 -17.74 12.67 4.52
N TYR A 262 -18.41 11.93 3.64
CA TYR A 262 -18.78 10.54 3.93
C TYR A 262 -17.58 9.63 3.68
N ARG A 263 -16.78 9.38 4.72
CA ARG A 263 -15.59 8.55 4.59
C ARG A 263 -15.97 7.08 4.73
N ILE A 264 -15.50 6.27 3.80
CA ILE A 264 -15.63 4.80 3.88
C ILE A 264 -14.24 4.22 3.95
N ASN A 265 -14.02 3.40 4.98
CA ASN A 265 -12.86 2.53 5.08
C ASN A 265 -13.27 1.10 4.76
N VAL A 266 -12.42 0.43 4.00
CA VAL A 266 -12.53 -0.99 3.67
C VAL A 266 -11.30 -1.66 4.23
N VAL A 267 -11.48 -2.68 5.06
CA VAL A 267 -10.36 -3.45 5.61
C VAL A 267 -10.63 -4.94 5.43
N ASP A 268 -9.56 -5.74 5.40
CA ASP A 268 -9.66 -7.19 5.28
C ASP A 268 -9.88 -7.88 6.64
N ASP A 269 -10.02 -9.20 6.65
CA ASP A 269 -10.27 -9.99 7.87
C ASP A 269 -9.11 -9.94 8.88
N THR A 270 -7.91 -9.55 8.45
CA THR A 270 -6.75 -9.33 9.33
C THR A 270 -6.70 -7.91 9.89
N GLY A 271 -7.62 -7.04 9.45
CA GLY A 271 -7.68 -5.63 9.84
C GLY A 271 -6.78 -4.72 9.01
N LYS A 272 -6.15 -5.21 7.92
CA LYS A 272 -5.33 -4.38 7.04
C LYS A 272 -6.22 -3.48 6.18
N ASP A 273 -5.82 -2.22 6.05
CA ASP A 273 -6.47 -1.25 5.18
C ASP A 273 -6.39 -1.65 3.70
N VAL A 274 -7.56 -1.85 3.09
CA VAL A 274 -7.73 -2.16 1.66
C VAL A 274 -8.01 -0.89 0.88
N ALA A 275 -8.90 -0.03 1.40
CA ALA A 275 -9.24 1.25 0.79
C ALA A 275 -9.76 2.26 1.80
N SER A 276 -9.52 3.55 1.52
CA SER A 276 -10.13 4.65 2.25
C SER A 276 -10.43 5.79 1.28
N GLY A 277 -11.68 6.23 1.24
CA GLY A 277 -12.15 7.27 0.34
C GLY A 277 -13.19 8.15 1.01
N VAL A 278 -13.12 9.46 0.74
CA VAL A 278 -14.12 10.44 1.14
C VAL A 278 -15.08 10.67 -0.02
N PHE A 279 -16.36 10.46 0.20
CA PHE A 279 -17.42 10.62 -0.79
C PHE A 279 -18.22 11.89 -0.51
N ASP A 280 -18.32 12.75 -1.53
CA ASP A 280 -19.24 13.89 -1.52
C ASP A 280 -20.63 13.45 -2.01
N LEU A 281 -21.51 13.17 -1.05
CA LEU A 281 -22.90 12.77 -1.28
C LEU A 281 -23.86 13.96 -1.30
N THR A 282 -23.37 15.21 -1.30
CA THR A 282 -24.25 16.40 -1.38
C THR A 282 -24.85 16.57 -2.78
N GLY A 283 -24.04 16.31 -3.82
CA GLY A 283 -24.47 16.30 -5.21
C GLY A 283 -25.03 14.95 -5.70
N THR A 284 -24.72 13.87 -4.98
CA THR A 284 -25.15 12.49 -5.31
C THR A 284 -25.70 11.76 -4.08
N PRO A 285 -26.81 12.23 -3.49
CA PRO A 285 -27.35 11.65 -2.26
C PRO A 285 -27.82 10.22 -2.48
N ILE A 286 -27.73 9.40 -1.44
CA ILE A 286 -28.17 8.00 -1.46
C ILE A 286 -29.38 7.86 -0.54
N ALA A 287 -30.53 7.50 -1.10
CA ALA A 287 -31.71 7.10 -0.35
C ALA A 287 -31.69 5.58 -0.10
N VAL A 288 -31.73 5.20 1.16
CA VAL A 288 -31.80 3.82 1.60
C VAL A 288 -33.21 3.55 2.14
N GLY A 289 -34.03 2.87 1.33
CA GLY A 289 -35.35 2.43 1.74
C GLY A 289 -35.30 1.34 2.81
N ARG A 290 -36.47 0.96 3.35
CA ARG A 290 -36.57 -0.08 4.41
C ARG A 290 -36.04 -1.45 3.98
N SER A 291 -36.07 -1.75 2.68
CA SER A 291 -35.52 -2.98 2.11
C SER A 291 -34.00 -2.90 1.86
N GLY A 292 -33.37 -1.80 2.23
CA GLY A 292 -32.00 -1.48 1.88
C GLY A 292 -31.86 -0.92 0.46
N ALA A 293 -30.62 -0.62 0.10
CA ALA A 293 -30.20 -0.19 -1.22
C ALA A 293 -28.86 -0.84 -1.57
N THR A 294 -28.60 -1.07 -2.86
CA THR A 294 -27.28 -1.51 -3.32
C THR A 294 -26.60 -0.36 -4.06
N VAL A 295 -25.37 -0.05 -3.66
CA VAL A 295 -24.60 1.08 -4.18
C VAL A 295 -23.17 0.63 -4.50
N ASP A 296 -22.67 1.03 -5.66
CA ASP A 296 -21.28 0.86 -6.05
C ASP A 296 -20.43 2.03 -5.54
N PHE A 297 -19.51 1.75 -4.61
CA PHE A 297 -18.52 2.73 -4.14
C PHE A 297 -17.21 2.51 -4.89
N THR A 298 -16.84 3.47 -5.75
CA THR A 298 -15.57 3.45 -6.50
C THR A 298 -14.50 4.24 -5.74
N PHE A 299 -13.38 3.58 -5.45
CA PHE A 299 -12.15 4.14 -4.87
C PHE A 299 -11.12 4.30 -6.00
N PRO A 300 -10.88 5.53 -6.50
CA PRO A 300 -9.87 5.78 -7.51
C PRO A 300 -8.45 5.48 -7.00
N PRO A 301 -7.45 5.37 -7.89
CA PRO A 301 -6.06 5.24 -7.46
C PRO A 301 -5.64 6.39 -6.53
N GLY A 302 -5.05 6.03 -5.40
CA GLY A 302 -4.80 6.92 -4.26
C GLY A 302 -5.78 6.73 -3.10
N SER A 303 -6.98 6.19 -3.36
CA SER A 303 -7.99 5.87 -2.33
C SER A 303 -8.07 4.37 -2.02
N PHE A 304 -7.24 3.54 -2.64
CA PHE A 304 -7.09 2.13 -2.29
C PHE A 304 -5.63 1.72 -2.27
N LEU A 305 -5.30 0.74 -1.42
CA LEU A 305 -3.92 0.35 -1.15
C LEU A 305 -3.61 -1.07 -1.64
N ARG A 306 -4.62 -1.94 -1.79
CA ARG A 306 -4.41 -3.37 -2.03
C ARG A 306 -4.90 -3.81 -3.40
N THR A 307 -4.17 -4.73 -4.00
CA THR A 307 -4.57 -5.50 -5.19
C THR A 307 -5.42 -6.71 -4.78
N ALA A 308 -6.16 -7.31 -5.71
CA ALA A 308 -7.08 -8.40 -5.39
C ALA A 308 -6.41 -9.62 -4.72
N ASP A 309 -5.17 -9.91 -5.12
CA ASP A 309 -4.31 -11.00 -4.65
C ASP A 309 -3.64 -10.72 -3.28
N THR A 310 -3.70 -9.48 -2.78
CA THR A 310 -3.15 -9.11 -1.46
C THR A 310 -4.23 -8.93 -0.38
N ILE A 311 -5.50 -9.15 -0.72
CA ILE A 311 -6.62 -9.11 0.24
C ILE A 311 -6.78 -10.48 0.90
N ASN A 312 -6.83 -10.50 2.24
CA ASN A 312 -7.01 -11.72 3.01
C ASN A 312 -8.47 -11.90 3.44
N GLY A 313 -9.12 -12.94 2.93
CA GLY A 313 -10.48 -13.30 3.34
C GLY A 313 -11.55 -12.34 2.82
N ALA A 314 -12.60 -12.15 3.60
CA ALA A 314 -13.64 -11.16 3.31
C ALA A 314 -13.14 -9.75 3.65
N VAL A 315 -13.84 -8.74 3.13
CA VAL A 315 -13.64 -7.37 3.56
C VAL A 315 -14.82 -6.90 4.40
N ARG A 316 -14.58 -5.92 5.26
CA ARG A 316 -15.61 -5.20 6.02
C ARG A 316 -15.56 -3.72 5.66
N ILE A 317 -16.73 -3.10 5.64
CA ILE A 317 -16.91 -1.68 5.36
C ILE A 317 -17.18 -0.95 6.68
N ILE A 318 -16.47 0.15 6.91
CA ILE A 318 -16.60 1.00 8.09
C ILE A 318 -16.98 2.40 7.61
N PRO A 319 -18.25 2.79 7.76
CA PRO A 319 -18.69 4.13 7.40
C PRO A 319 -18.39 5.14 8.51
N HIS A 320 -17.89 6.30 8.12
CA HIS A 320 -17.62 7.44 8.99
C HIS A 320 -18.38 8.67 8.45
N ARG A 321 -19.10 9.35 9.34
CA ARG A 321 -19.90 10.56 9.01
C ARG A 321 -19.21 11.80 9.57
N ASP A 322 -18.04 12.10 9.01
CA ASP A 322 -17.10 13.07 9.61
C ASP A 322 -17.57 14.53 9.42
N SER A 323 -18.38 14.82 8.41
CA SER A 323 -19.03 16.12 8.18
C SER A 323 -20.53 15.95 7.94
N TYR A 324 -21.31 17.03 7.97
CA TYR A 324 -22.74 16.96 7.62
C TYR A 324 -23.25 18.32 7.16
N ASP A 325 -23.50 18.46 5.87
CA ASP A 325 -23.87 19.72 5.25
C ASP A 325 -24.45 19.53 3.84
N GLY A 326 -25.53 18.76 3.73
CA GLY A 326 -26.28 18.66 2.47
C GLY A 326 -27.77 18.86 2.67
N LYS A 327 -28.38 19.69 1.82
CA LYS A 327 -29.83 19.82 1.70
C LYS A 327 -30.26 19.60 0.25
N PRO A 328 -30.24 18.34 -0.21
CA PRO A 328 -30.58 18.01 -1.58
C PRO A 328 -32.07 18.29 -1.85
N ASP A 329 -32.41 18.53 -3.12
CA ASP A 329 -33.79 18.76 -3.54
C ASP A 329 -34.59 17.46 -3.43
N SER A 330 -35.83 17.49 -2.92
CA SER A 330 -36.65 16.31 -2.68
C SER A 330 -36.91 15.46 -3.94
N ASP A 331 -36.82 16.08 -5.12
CA ASP A 331 -36.99 15.41 -6.41
C ASP A 331 -35.68 14.76 -6.93
N THR A 332 -34.58 14.86 -6.17
CA THR A 332 -33.30 14.25 -6.52
C THR A 332 -33.43 12.73 -6.51
N VAL A 333 -32.89 12.09 -7.55
CA VAL A 333 -32.83 10.64 -7.66
C VAL A 333 -31.70 10.10 -6.81
N SER A 334 -31.96 9.03 -6.06
CA SER A 334 -30.92 8.34 -5.30
C SER A 334 -29.79 7.85 -6.20
N ALA A 335 -28.55 8.10 -5.79
CA ALA A 335 -27.39 7.51 -6.44
C ALA A 335 -27.35 5.99 -6.21
N THR A 336 -26.93 5.27 -7.25
CA THR A 336 -26.64 3.82 -7.22
C THR A 336 -25.16 3.52 -7.44
N ALA A 337 -24.38 4.55 -7.78
CA ALA A 337 -22.93 4.50 -7.88
C ALA A 337 -22.36 5.86 -7.51
N VAL A 338 -21.28 5.85 -6.73
CA VAL A 338 -20.55 7.05 -6.31
C VAL A 338 -19.05 6.79 -6.38
N THR A 339 -18.28 7.83 -6.60
CA THR A 339 -16.81 7.76 -6.65
C THR A 339 -16.24 8.66 -5.57
N ALA A 340 -15.21 8.19 -4.87
CA ALA A 340 -14.55 8.98 -3.84
C ALA A 340 -13.97 10.25 -4.49
N ALA A 341 -14.23 11.40 -3.86
CA ALA A 341 -13.73 12.69 -4.30
C ALA A 341 -12.24 12.84 -3.98
N GLU A 342 -11.80 12.23 -2.87
CA GLU A 342 -10.41 12.26 -2.42
C GLU A 342 -10.06 10.99 -1.60
N PRO A 343 -8.76 10.67 -1.45
CA PRO A 343 -8.30 9.67 -0.49
C PRO A 343 -8.77 9.99 0.93
N GLY A 344 -9.25 8.97 1.63
CA GLY A 344 -9.57 9.08 3.05
C GLY A 344 -8.38 8.68 3.92
N ILE A 345 -8.47 9.02 5.20
CA ILE A 345 -7.53 8.54 6.21
C ILE A 345 -7.82 7.05 6.47
N PRO A 346 -6.81 6.17 6.40
CA PRO A 346 -6.94 4.75 6.75
C PRO A 346 -7.63 4.52 8.11
N GLU A 347 -8.19 3.33 8.31
CA GLU A 347 -8.77 2.96 9.60
C GLU A 347 -7.70 2.83 10.67
N THR A 348 -6.53 2.32 10.29
CA THR A 348 -5.43 2.08 11.21
C THR A 348 -4.13 2.70 10.72
N GLY A 349 -3.44 3.39 11.63
CA GLY A 349 -2.14 4.00 11.36
C GLY A 349 -2.21 5.22 10.44
N ASP A 350 -1.05 5.58 9.88
CA ASP A 350 -0.92 6.63 8.88
C ASP A 350 -0.85 6.04 7.46
N LEU A 351 -1.14 6.91 6.47
CA LEU A 351 -1.20 6.53 5.07
C LEU A 351 0.16 6.08 4.51
N GLU A 352 1.27 6.67 4.98
CA GLU A 352 2.60 6.37 4.48
C GLU A 352 3.05 4.97 4.89
N ALA A 353 2.86 4.61 6.15
CA ALA A 353 3.14 3.26 6.67
C ALA A 353 2.23 2.20 6.03
N ALA A 354 0.94 2.52 5.86
CA ALA A 354 0.00 1.63 5.19
C ALA A 354 0.37 1.40 3.72
N ALA A 355 0.86 2.42 3.03
CA ALA A 355 1.33 2.35 1.65
C ALA A 355 2.66 1.61 1.53
N ALA A 356 3.63 1.84 2.42
CA ALA A 356 4.89 1.10 2.45
C ALA A 356 4.65 -0.41 2.64
N THR A 357 3.75 -0.76 3.58
CA THR A 357 3.30 -2.14 3.79
C THR A 357 2.63 -2.69 2.53
N ALA A 358 1.81 -1.90 1.85
CA ALA A 358 1.15 -2.30 0.61
C ALA A 358 2.15 -2.63 -0.50
N LEU A 359 3.14 -1.76 -0.73
CA LEU A 359 4.18 -1.96 -1.74
C LEU A 359 4.93 -3.27 -1.49
N THR A 360 5.21 -3.56 -0.22
CA THR A 360 5.87 -4.80 0.19
C THR A 360 4.98 -6.02 -0.04
N ASP A 361 3.71 -5.97 0.41
CA ASP A 361 2.73 -7.05 0.23
C ASP A 361 2.49 -7.34 -1.27
N ILE A 362 2.39 -6.29 -2.10
CA ILE A 362 2.18 -6.41 -3.56
C ILE A 362 3.42 -6.97 -4.24
N ALA A 363 4.61 -6.46 -3.94
CA ALA A 363 5.85 -7.00 -4.53
C ALA A 363 6.07 -8.47 -4.14
N ALA A 364 5.74 -8.84 -2.90
CA ALA A 364 5.80 -10.23 -2.44
C ALA A 364 4.79 -11.13 -3.18
N ALA A 365 3.56 -10.67 -3.39
CA ALA A 365 2.55 -11.39 -4.17
C ALA A 365 2.95 -11.52 -5.65
N ASP A 366 3.51 -10.46 -6.23
CA ASP A 366 3.93 -10.42 -7.64
C ASP A 366 5.19 -11.26 -7.90
N ARG A 367 6.02 -11.50 -6.86
CA ARG A 367 7.30 -12.21 -6.97
C ARG A 367 7.18 -13.57 -7.65
N GLN A 368 6.20 -14.37 -7.26
CA GLN A 368 6.02 -15.70 -7.85
C GLN A 368 5.75 -15.61 -9.36
N ILE A 369 4.92 -14.66 -9.78
CA ILE A 369 4.61 -14.46 -11.20
C ILE A 369 5.86 -14.02 -11.97
N LEU A 370 6.65 -13.12 -11.39
CA LEU A 370 7.91 -12.66 -11.98
C LEU A 370 8.89 -13.82 -12.18
N ASP A 371 9.05 -14.67 -11.16
CA ASP A 371 9.94 -15.83 -11.21
C ASP A 371 9.48 -16.89 -12.22
N ASP A 372 8.17 -17.16 -12.29
CA ASP A 372 7.62 -18.20 -13.15
C ASP A 372 7.57 -17.79 -14.64
N THR A 373 7.43 -16.49 -14.93
CA THR A 373 7.05 -16.04 -16.29
C THR A 373 7.91 -14.94 -16.91
N LEU A 374 8.72 -14.22 -16.12
CA LEU A 374 9.40 -13.00 -16.56
C LEU A 374 10.92 -13.00 -16.31
N LEU A 375 11.49 -14.14 -15.91
CA LEU A 375 12.94 -14.31 -15.81
C LEU A 375 13.60 -14.43 -17.18
N ASP A 376 14.72 -13.74 -17.32
CA ASP A 376 15.65 -13.81 -18.46
C ASP A 376 15.03 -13.46 -19.82
N VAL A 377 13.90 -12.73 -19.81
CA VAL A 377 13.21 -12.16 -20.97
C VAL A 377 13.10 -10.64 -20.85
N TRP A 378 12.92 -9.95 -21.99
CA TRP A 378 12.76 -8.49 -22.00
C TRP A 378 11.31 -8.11 -21.71
N GLN A 379 11.12 -7.01 -21.00
CA GLN A 379 9.80 -6.46 -20.70
C GLN A 379 9.84 -4.92 -20.61
N PRO A 380 8.72 -4.24 -20.86
CA PRO A 380 8.61 -2.81 -20.63
C PRO A 380 8.63 -2.51 -19.13
N GLN A 381 9.56 -1.67 -18.68
CA GLN A 381 9.55 -1.02 -17.38
C GLN A 381 8.88 0.34 -17.52
N LEU A 382 7.79 0.55 -16.79
CA LEU A 382 6.89 1.71 -16.90
C LEU A 382 7.20 2.81 -15.89
N SER A 383 7.82 2.45 -14.76
CA SER A 383 8.12 3.38 -13.69
C SER A 383 9.27 2.85 -12.84
N SER A 384 10.03 3.78 -12.26
CA SER A 384 10.99 3.56 -11.18
C SER A 384 10.91 4.77 -10.26
N LYS A 385 10.36 4.60 -9.06
CA LYS A 385 10.18 5.66 -8.06
C LYS A 385 10.64 5.19 -6.68
N ARG A 386 11.01 6.13 -5.82
CA ARG A 386 11.25 5.85 -4.40
C ARG A 386 10.80 7.01 -3.51
N PRO A 387 10.44 6.74 -2.24
CA PRO A 387 10.17 7.80 -1.29
C PRO A 387 11.34 8.78 -1.16
N GLY A 388 11.04 10.07 -1.05
CA GLY A 388 12.02 11.15 -0.93
C GLY A 388 12.62 11.62 -2.27
N GLU A 389 12.33 10.94 -3.38
CA GLU A 389 12.75 11.39 -4.71
C GLU A 389 12.01 12.68 -5.10
N VAL A 390 12.73 13.66 -5.67
CA VAL A 390 12.12 14.87 -6.23
C VAL A 390 12.09 14.74 -7.75
N ALA A 391 10.92 14.43 -8.30
CA ALA A 391 10.69 14.25 -9.72
C ALA A 391 9.26 14.66 -10.08
N GLU A 392 9.03 15.07 -11.34
CA GLU A 392 7.69 15.45 -11.84
C GLU A 392 6.99 16.55 -11.02
N GLY A 393 7.78 17.39 -10.35
CA GLY A 393 7.29 18.53 -9.56
C GLY A 393 6.80 18.18 -8.16
N ILE A 394 6.97 16.93 -7.70
CA ILE A 394 6.62 16.50 -6.35
C ILE A 394 7.81 15.84 -5.64
N THR A 395 7.73 15.76 -4.32
CA THR A 395 8.53 14.81 -3.53
C THR A 395 7.70 13.55 -3.39
N TRP A 396 8.21 12.43 -3.91
CA TRP A 396 7.51 11.16 -3.91
C TRP A 396 7.39 10.59 -2.51
N THR A 397 6.18 10.17 -2.15
CA THR A 397 5.85 9.46 -0.92
C THR A 397 5.59 7.98 -1.21
N ASN A 398 5.49 7.11 -0.20
CA ASN A 398 5.07 5.72 -0.45
C ASN A 398 3.65 5.68 -1.04
N ALA A 399 2.77 6.58 -0.57
CA ALA A 399 1.42 6.71 -1.09
C ALA A 399 1.42 7.09 -2.58
N ASP A 400 2.31 7.99 -3.02
CA ASP A 400 2.44 8.37 -4.43
C ASP A 400 2.97 7.23 -5.31
N VAL A 401 3.99 6.52 -4.84
CA VAL A 401 4.55 5.36 -5.54
C VAL A 401 3.49 4.27 -5.71
N LEU A 402 2.76 3.96 -4.64
CA LEU A 402 1.68 2.98 -4.67
C LEU A 402 0.55 3.42 -5.60
N ARG A 403 0.13 4.69 -5.50
CA ARG A 403 -0.89 5.28 -6.39
C ARG A 403 -0.50 5.12 -7.85
N GLU A 404 0.73 5.46 -8.22
CA GLU A 404 1.22 5.32 -9.59
C GLU A 404 1.22 3.85 -10.03
N HIS A 405 1.75 2.93 -9.21
CA HIS A 405 1.73 1.51 -9.51
C HIS A 405 0.30 1.01 -9.77
N LEU A 406 -0.65 1.37 -8.91
CA LEU A 406 -2.05 0.98 -9.04
C LEU A 406 -2.74 1.59 -10.27
N GLN A 407 -2.38 2.82 -10.67
CA GLN A 407 -2.81 3.42 -11.94
C GLN A 407 -2.29 2.61 -13.12
N LEU A 408 -1.00 2.28 -13.12
CA LEU A 408 -0.36 1.49 -14.16
C LEU A 408 -0.94 0.08 -14.24
N ARG A 409 -1.23 -0.58 -13.11
CA ARG A 409 -1.85 -1.91 -13.07
C ARG A 409 -3.33 -1.90 -13.46
N GLY A 410 -4.04 -0.79 -13.22
CA GLY A 410 -5.39 -0.58 -13.75
C GLY A 410 -5.40 -0.46 -15.28
N ARG A 411 -4.43 0.27 -15.85
CA ARG A 411 -4.28 0.42 -17.31
C ARG A 411 -3.70 -0.83 -17.99
N HIS A 412 -2.77 -1.50 -17.33
CA HIS A 412 -2.07 -2.70 -17.79
C HIS A 412 -2.24 -3.81 -16.74
N PRO A 413 -3.26 -4.67 -16.85
CA PRO A 413 -3.56 -5.69 -15.81
C PRO A 413 -2.43 -6.69 -15.53
N ASN A 414 -1.49 -6.84 -16.48
CA ASN A 414 -0.29 -7.67 -16.31
C ASN A 414 0.84 -6.96 -15.56
N ALA A 415 0.71 -5.67 -15.23
CA ALA A 415 1.76 -4.94 -14.55
C ALA A 415 2.05 -5.55 -13.18
N ARG A 416 3.34 -5.60 -12.83
CA ARG A 416 3.86 -6.16 -11.59
C ARG A 416 4.78 -5.16 -10.92
N LEU A 417 4.75 -5.16 -9.59
CA LEU A 417 5.63 -4.37 -8.76
C LEU A 417 6.89 -5.18 -8.45
N VAL A 418 8.02 -4.50 -8.50
CA VAL A 418 9.34 -5.05 -8.25
C VAL A 418 10.04 -4.16 -7.22
N TRP A 419 10.54 -4.75 -6.14
CA TRP A 419 11.51 -4.07 -5.28
C TRP A 419 12.91 -4.27 -5.85
N SER A 420 13.62 -3.20 -6.22
CA SER A 420 14.90 -3.31 -6.93
C SER A 420 15.99 -4.01 -6.12
N GLY A 421 15.91 -3.98 -4.78
CA GLY A 421 16.86 -4.65 -3.89
C GLY A 421 16.90 -6.17 -4.01
N ASP A 422 15.86 -6.80 -4.55
CA ASP A 422 15.76 -8.27 -4.70
C ASP A 422 16.31 -8.78 -6.04
N TRP A 423 16.91 -7.91 -6.86
CA TRP A 423 17.21 -8.17 -8.25
C TRP A 423 18.59 -7.62 -8.66
N PRO A 424 19.58 -8.50 -8.93
CA PRO A 424 20.95 -8.08 -9.29
C PRO A 424 21.07 -7.24 -10.58
N VAL A 425 20.01 -7.20 -11.38
CA VAL A 425 19.91 -6.40 -12.60
C VAL A 425 19.71 -4.90 -12.33
N TYR A 426 19.46 -4.48 -11.09
CA TYR A 426 19.43 -3.07 -10.73
C TYR A 426 20.70 -2.69 -9.98
N SER A 427 21.28 -1.54 -10.35
CA SER A 427 22.49 -1.02 -9.70
C SER A 427 22.21 -0.32 -8.37
N ASP A 428 20.96 0.12 -8.14
CA ASP A 428 20.51 0.78 -6.93
C ASP A 428 19.36 -0.04 -6.31
N PRO A 429 19.49 -0.51 -5.05
CA PRO A 429 18.55 -1.43 -4.41
C PRO A 429 17.36 -0.73 -3.72
N THR A 430 17.12 0.56 -3.96
CA THR A 430 16.16 1.37 -3.19
C THR A 430 14.90 1.78 -3.96
N TRP A 431 14.63 1.16 -5.11
CA TRP A 431 13.59 1.59 -6.04
C TRP A 431 12.40 0.64 -6.06
N TRP A 432 11.20 1.21 -6.07
CA TRP A 432 9.98 0.53 -6.51
C TRP A 432 9.85 0.67 -8.01
N VAL A 433 9.81 -0.45 -8.71
CA VAL A 433 9.81 -0.51 -10.17
C VAL A 433 8.52 -1.18 -10.61
N THR A 434 7.78 -0.52 -11.52
CA THR A 434 6.62 -1.14 -12.16
C THR A 434 6.98 -1.62 -13.55
N VAL A 435 6.80 -2.92 -13.80
CA VAL A 435 6.99 -3.53 -15.12
C VAL A 435 5.64 -3.90 -15.70
N ALA A 436 5.47 -3.83 -17.03
CA ALA A 436 4.19 -4.12 -17.69
C ALA A 436 3.79 -5.60 -17.64
N GLY A 437 4.74 -6.48 -17.31
CA GLY A 437 4.53 -7.94 -17.25
C GLY A 437 4.21 -8.58 -18.60
N VAL A 438 4.69 -7.97 -19.70
CA VAL A 438 4.56 -8.50 -21.06
C VAL A 438 5.95 -8.96 -21.52
N PRO A 439 6.17 -10.26 -21.76
CA PRO A 439 7.48 -10.79 -22.15
C PRO A 439 7.77 -10.58 -23.64
N PHE A 440 9.02 -10.31 -23.97
CA PHE A 440 9.56 -10.16 -25.32
C PHE A 440 10.92 -10.87 -25.44
N ASP A 441 11.19 -11.42 -26.62
CA ASP A 441 12.47 -12.08 -26.94
C ASP A 441 13.63 -11.07 -27.12
N SER A 442 13.31 -9.78 -27.33
CA SER A 442 14.29 -8.73 -27.58
C SER A 442 13.91 -7.40 -26.93
N ALA A 443 14.93 -6.58 -26.65
CA ALA A 443 14.73 -5.22 -26.15
C ALA A 443 13.91 -4.38 -27.15
N ASP A 444 14.19 -4.50 -28.45
CA ASP A 444 13.44 -3.79 -29.50
C ASP A 444 11.95 -4.14 -29.49
N GLY A 445 11.59 -5.39 -29.19
CA GLY A 445 10.19 -5.80 -29.04
C GLY A 445 9.50 -5.07 -27.88
N ALA A 446 10.16 -5.02 -26.71
CA ALA A 446 9.65 -4.30 -25.55
C ALA A 446 9.56 -2.77 -25.80
N LEU A 447 10.55 -2.18 -26.48
CA LEU A 447 10.52 -0.76 -26.85
C LEU A 447 9.44 -0.45 -27.90
N GLY A 448 9.20 -1.37 -28.85
CA GLY A 448 8.08 -1.26 -29.78
C GLY A 448 6.74 -1.19 -29.06
N TRP A 449 6.56 -2.01 -28.03
CA TRP A 449 5.37 -1.93 -27.16
C TRP A 449 5.28 -0.60 -26.41
N CYS A 450 6.39 -0.06 -25.89
CA CYS A 450 6.39 1.26 -25.25
C CYS A 450 5.84 2.34 -26.20
N ALA A 451 6.32 2.35 -27.44
CA ALA A 451 5.88 3.29 -28.47
C ALA A 451 4.41 3.11 -28.84
N ASP A 452 3.93 1.86 -28.98
CA ASP A 452 2.52 1.55 -29.27
C ASP A 452 1.59 2.00 -28.13
N GLN A 453 2.04 1.95 -26.88
CA GLN A 453 1.33 2.46 -25.71
C GLN A 453 1.49 3.98 -25.50
N GLN A 454 2.22 4.65 -26.39
CA GLN A 454 2.49 6.09 -26.39
C GLN A 454 3.25 6.58 -25.15
N TYR A 455 4.14 5.75 -24.60
CA TYR A 455 5.09 6.18 -23.58
C TYR A 455 6.35 6.78 -24.22
N ASP A 456 6.82 7.90 -23.69
CA ASP A 456 8.09 8.49 -24.10
C ASP A 456 9.30 7.81 -23.45
N ALA A 457 10.50 8.26 -23.83
CA ALA A 457 11.76 7.68 -23.39
C ALA A 457 12.04 7.78 -21.89
N GLU A 458 11.37 8.69 -21.18
CA GLU A 458 11.54 8.86 -19.72
C GLU A 458 10.53 7.99 -18.95
N HIS A 459 9.42 7.59 -19.57
CA HIS A 459 8.34 6.83 -18.93
C HIS A 459 8.23 5.36 -19.40
N CYS A 460 9.11 4.90 -20.29
CA CYS A 460 9.20 3.48 -20.64
C CYS A 460 10.56 3.09 -21.21
N LEU A 461 11.15 2.02 -20.68
CA LEU A 461 12.38 1.40 -21.18
C LEU A 461 12.24 -0.12 -21.26
N ALA A 462 13.10 -0.78 -22.03
CA ALA A 462 13.18 -2.24 -22.05
C ALA A 462 14.09 -2.71 -20.92
N LYS A 463 13.56 -3.57 -20.05
CA LYS A 463 14.26 -4.16 -18.90
C LYS A 463 14.24 -5.68 -18.97
N MET A 464 15.34 -6.33 -18.65
CA MET A 464 15.38 -7.76 -18.41
C MET A 464 15.53 -8.02 -16.90
N LEU A 465 14.61 -8.81 -16.34
CA LEU A 465 14.77 -9.33 -14.98
C LEU A 465 15.59 -10.62 -15.01
N SER A 466 16.53 -10.75 -14.08
CA SER A 466 17.37 -11.95 -13.96
C SER A 466 17.86 -12.07 -12.53
N GLN A 467 18.08 -13.31 -12.10
CA GLN A 467 18.71 -13.65 -10.82
C GLN A 467 20.21 -13.92 -10.94
N THR A 468 20.73 -14.03 -12.17
CA THR A 468 22.13 -14.42 -12.43
C THR A 468 22.92 -13.36 -13.20
N ARG A 469 22.24 -12.44 -13.88
CA ARG A 469 22.86 -11.33 -14.62
C ARG A 469 22.94 -10.08 -13.76
N GLY A 470 23.97 -9.26 -14.00
CA GLY A 470 24.10 -7.92 -13.40
C GLY A 470 23.33 -6.84 -14.17
N SER A 471 23.53 -5.58 -13.78
CA SER A 471 22.92 -4.41 -14.43
C SER A 471 23.35 -4.20 -15.88
N ASP A 472 24.56 -4.62 -16.23
CA ASP A 472 25.13 -4.40 -17.56
C ASP A 472 24.40 -5.23 -18.62
N GLY A 473 23.88 -4.55 -19.65
CA GLY A 473 23.19 -5.20 -20.77
C GLY A 473 21.77 -5.70 -20.46
N THR A 474 21.21 -5.36 -19.30
CA THR A 474 19.83 -5.76 -18.91
C THR A 474 18.84 -4.59 -18.90
N ALA A 475 19.23 -3.44 -19.47
CA ALA A 475 18.37 -2.28 -19.67
C ALA A 475 18.72 -1.58 -21.00
N VAL A 476 17.70 -1.19 -21.77
CA VAL A 476 17.83 -0.41 -23.00
C VAL A 476 16.78 0.71 -22.99
N PRO A 477 17.18 2.00 -22.98
CA PRO A 477 16.24 3.11 -23.07
C PRO A 477 15.69 3.25 -24.50
N GLN A 478 14.54 3.92 -24.67
CA GLN A 478 14.10 4.34 -26.00
C GLN A 478 15.11 5.30 -26.62
N GLY A 479 15.39 5.15 -27.92
CA GLY A 479 16.22 6.11 -28.65
C GLY A 479 15.54 7.47 -28.72
N ARG A 480 16.28 8.54 -28.43
CA ARG A 480 15.80 9.92 -28.59
C ARG A 480 15.67 10.34 -30.04
#